data_AF-A0A8H5ZH14-F1
#
_entry.id   AF-A0A8H5ZH14-F1
#
_cell.length_a   1.000
_cell.length_b   1.000
_cell.length_c   1.000
_cell.angle_alpha   90.00
_cell.angle_beta   90.00
_cell.angle_gamma   90.00
#
_symmetry.space_group_name_H-M   'P 1'
#
loop_
_entity.id
_entity.type
_entity.pdbx_description
1 polymer ?
#
loop_
_entity_poly.entity_id
_entity_poly.type
_entity_poly.pdbx_seq_one_letter_code
_entity_poly.pdbx_strand_id
1 'polypeptide(L)'
;MAGLSTLSLTEIYIGTNEADPLFNPLDICLTSDVQDAFKSIQWPNNIFNGELSVTIPSLRPGSKPDELSGELVNKFPKNYSLFEPPLIDGVHLRFFLKFDAVPRFLLPYILDRKNTYGNFLIKQHVFQKLVVEFSSPNITSEFQGENLRNTVIGTFIGRLYESMGWDVTRINYLGGWVKYGSEGAYEADPVGHLLQVYHRIEEEFKPEQAANKPAHDEVAKEGVDKGGGPS
;
A
#
# COMPACT_ATOMS: atom_id res chain seq x y z
N MET A 1 -16.47 -20.06 27.43
CA MET A 1 -16.75 -19.23 26.24
C MET A 1 -17.03 -17.75 26.59
N ALA A 2 -16.49 -17.22 27.71
CA ALA A 2 -16.78 -15.86 28.19
C ALA A 2 -15.50 -15.16 28.71
N GLY A 3 -14.39 -15.23 27.97
CA GLY A 3 -13.09 -14.72 28.42
C GLY A 3 -12.32 -13.84 27.43
N LEU A 4 -12.87 -13.57 26.23
CA LEU A 4 -12.22 -12.72 25.22
C LEU A 4 -12.96 -11.40 24.97
N SER A 5 -14.13 -11.19 25.58
CA SER A 5 -14.97 -10.00 25.38
C SER A 5 -14.58 -8.80 26.24
N THR A 6 -13.53 -8.90 27.08
CA THR A 6 -13.16 -7.86 28.06
C THR A 6 -11.76 -7.27 27.87
N LEU A 7 -11.01 -7.65 26.83
CA LEU A 7 -9.74 -6.98 26.48
C LEU A 7 -10.00 -5.88 25.45
N SER A 8 -10.67 -4.82 25.90
CA SER A 8 -10.66 -3.53 25.19
C SER A 8 -9.31 -2.86 25.48
N LEU A 9 -8.33 -3.09 24.62
CA LEU A 9 -7.05 -2.36 24.61
C LEU A 9 -7.09 -1.12 23.68
N THR A 10 -8.28 -0.67 23.29
CA THR A 10 -8.47 0.52 22.43
C THR A 10 -8.27 1.86 23.13
N GLU A 11 -7.97 1.89 24.42
CA GLU A 11 -7.47 3.10 25.08
C GLU A 11 -5.97 2.98 25.19
N ILE A 12 -5.26 3.76 24.37
CA ILE A 12 -3.85 4.15 24.41
C ILE A 12 -3.20 3.97 23.02
N TYR A 13 -2.73 5.11 22.50
CA TYR A 13 -1.85 5.33 21.35
C TYR A 13 -2.45 5.51 19.94
N ILE A 14 -2.88 6.77 19.74
CA ILE A 14 -2.58 7.56 18.55
C ILE A 14 -1.06 7.51 18.32
N GLY A 15 -0.63 6.94 17.19
CA GLY A 15 0.72 7.18 16.65
C GLY A 15 1.70 5.99 16.63
N THR A 16 1.31 4.85 16.04
CA THR A 16 2.08 4.12 15.00
C THR A 16 1.16 3.02 14.46
N ASN A 17 0.85 3.11 13.18
CA ASN A 17 -0.06 2.21 12.48
C ASN A 17 0.54 0.79 12.37
N GLU A 18 -0.36 -0.19 12.48
CA GLU A 18 -0.20 -1.63 12.19
C GLU A 18 0.30 -2.54 13.33
N ALA A 19 -0.51 -2.67 14.39
CA ALA A 19 -0.52 -3.88 15.21
C ALA A 19 -1.96 -4.20 15.64
N ASP A 20 -2.57 -5.18 14.98
CA ASP A 20 -3.82 -5.80 15.40
C ASP A 20 -3.51 -7.27 15.71
N PRO A 21 -3.68 -7.77 16.95
CA PRO A 21 -3.40 -9.15 17.33
C PRO A 21 -4.23 -10.19 16.58
N LEU A 22 -5.33 -9.79 15.92
CA LEU A 22 -6.09 -10.64 15.00
C LEU A 22 -5.45 -10.72 13.59
N PHE A 23 -4.49 -9.85 13.29
CA PHE A 23 -3.77 -9.77 12.01
C PHE A 23 -2.25 -10.03 12.16
N ASN A 24 -1.66 -9.84 13.35
CA ASN A 24 -0.26 -10.14 13.65
C ASN A 24 -0.11 -11.10 14.85
N PRO A 25 0.10 -12.39 14.61
CA PRO A 25 0.19 -13.38 15.68
C PRO A 25 1.49 -13.33 16.51
N LEU A 26 2.40 -12.38 16.26
CA LEU A 26 3.64 -12.18 17.02
C LEU A 26 3.53 -11.14 18.15
N ASP A 27 2.37 -10.50 18.34
CA ASP A 27 2.13 -9.53 19.41
C ASP A 27 2.15 -10.14 20.84
N ILE A 28 2.23 -11.46 20.96
CA ILE A 28 2.16 -12.19 22.25
C ILE A 28 3.54 -12.41 22.89
N CYS A 29 4.64 -12.21 22.17
CA CYS A 29 5.88 -12.94 22.51
C CYS A 29 6.96 -12.21 23.32
N LEU A 30 6.97 -10.89 23.57
CA LEU A 30 8.25 -10.26 23.98
C LEU A 30 8.19 -9.25 25.14
N THR A 31 9.16 -9.45 26.05
CA THR A 31 9.48 -8.65 27.26
C THR A 31 10.61 -7.64 27.01
N SER A 32 11.02 -7.45 25.75
CA SER A 32 11.72 -6.25 25.25
C SER A 32 10.69 -5.27 24.71
N ASP A 33 11.07 -4.01 24.44
CA ASP A 33 10.16 -3.05 23.80
C ASP A 33 9.54 -3.69 22.55
N VAL A 34 8.24 -3.99 22.63
CA VAL A 34 7.50 -4.82 21.65
C VAL A 34 7.66 -4.23 20.25
N GLN A 35 7.88 -2.92 20.18
CA GLN A 35 8.13 -2.16 18.96
C GLN A 35 9.40 -2.59 18.22
N ASP A 36 10.50 -2.85 18.93
CA ASP A 36 11.76 -3.21 18.28
C ASP A 36 11.73 -4.65 17.77
N ALA A 37 11.03 -5.52 18.49
CA ALA A 37 10.73 -6.85 18.01
C ALA A 37 9.85 -6.83 16.77
N PHE A 38 8.80 -6.02 16.76
CA PHE A 38 7.91 -5.89 15.61
C PHE A 38 8.67 -5.43 14.35
N LYS A 39 9.53 -4.41 14.47
CA LYS A 39 10.37 -3.91 13.38
C LYS A 39 11.36 -4.94 12.82
N SER A 40 11.70 -5.97 13.59
CA SER A 40 12.63 -7.03 13.17
C SER A 40 11.99 -8.12 12.31
N ILE A 41 10.65 -8.16 12.25
CA ILE A 41 9.87 -9.13 11.49
C ILE A 41 9.84 -8.72 10.01
N GLN A 42 10.05 -9.68 9.13
CA GLN A 42 10.06 -9.49 7.69
C GLN A 42 9.31 -10.62 7.00
N TRP A 43 8.70 -10.30 5.85
CA TRP A 43 8.22 -11.29 4.90
C TRP A 43 9.42 -11.93 4.20
N PRO A 44 9.57 -13.26 4.23
CA PRO A 44 10.66 -13.91 3.53
C PRO A 44 10.53 -13.76 2.02
N ASN A 45 11.68 -13.72 1.32
CA ASN A 45 11.71 -13.56 -0.14
C ASN A 45 11.15 -14.76 -0.93
N ASN A 46 10.97 -15.90 -0.27
CA ASN A 46 10.38 -17.09 -0.87
C ASN A 46 9.46 -17.79 0.15
N ILE A 47 8.54 -18.61 -0.37
CA ILE A 47 7.57 -19.36 0.45
C ILE A 47 8.19 -20.53 1.23
N PHE A 48 9.41 -20.95 0.90
CA PHE A 48 10.09 -22.06 1.57
C PHE A 48 10.75 -21.64 2.89
N ASN A 49 10.96 -20.35 3.07
CA ASN A 49 11.59 -19.74 4.25
C ASN A 49 10.56 -19.36 5.33
N GLY A 50 9.33 -19.91 5.25
CA GLY A 50 8.25 -19.66 6.20
C GLY A 50 7.41 -18.43 5.87
N GLU A 51 6.43 -18.16 6.71
CA GLU A 51 5.55 -17.00 6.55
C GLU A 51 6.16 -15.73 7.15
N LEU A 52 6.95 -15.85 8.22
CA LEU A 52 7.60 -14.73 8.89
C LEU A 52 9.07 -15.06 9.17
N SER A 53 9.92 -14.03 9.11
CA SER A 53 11.33 -14.14 9.43
C SER A 53 11.75 -13.02 10.35
N VAL A 54 12.37 -13.37 11.48
CA VAL A 54 12.96 -12.41 12.39
C VAL A 54 14.46 -12.33 12.14
N THR A 55 14.95 -11.13 11.85
CA THR A 55 16.38 -10.89 11.66
C THR A 55 17.04 -10.58 13.00
N ILE A 56 17.91 -11.48 13.47
CA ILE A 56 18.49 -11.42 14.81
C ILE A 56 19.29 -10.13 15.08
N PRO A 57 20.16 -9.65 14.17
CA PRO A 57 20.83 -8.35 14.34
C PRO A 57 19.88 -7.16 14.47
N SER A 58 18.70 -7.22 13.83
CA SER A 58 17.67 -6.19 13.92
C SER A 58 16.89 -6.27 15.22
N LEU A 59 16.62 -7.48 15.71
CA LEU A 59 15.97 -7.73 17.00
C LEU A 59 16.85 -7.29 18.17
N ARG A 60 18.15 -7.60 18.12
CA ARG A 60 19.11 -7.23 19.15
C ARG A 60 20.48 -6.91 18.52
N PRO A 61 20.76 -5.63 18.23
CA PRO A 61 22.04 -5.20 17.68
C PRO A 61 23.22 -5.60 18.57
N GLY A 62 24.31 -6.06 17.96
CA GLY A 62 25.53 -6.48 18.68
C GLY A 62 25.45 -7.85 19.37
N SER A 63 24.33 -8.56 19.24
CA SER A 63 24.22 -9.95 19.70
C SER A 63 24.90 -10.93 18.75
N LYS A 64 25.29 -12.10 19.26
CA LYS A 64 25.74 -13.23 18.44
C LYS A 64 24.51 -14.00 17.94
N PRO A 65 24.28 -14.09 16.61
CA PRO A 65 23.06 -14.69 16.07
C PRO A 65 22.83 -16.15 16.48
N ASP A 66 23.87 -16.97 16.49
CA ASP A 66 23.77 -18.40 16.81
C ASP A 66 23.37 -18.63 18.28
N GLU A 67 23.92 -17.85 19.21
CA GLU A 67 23.60 -17.96 20.64
C GLU A 67 22.18 -17.46 20.91
N LEU A 68 21.79 -16.30 20.36
CA LEU A 68 20.47 -15.73 20.59
C LEU A 68 19.36 -16.55 19.93
N SER A 69 19.57 -17.03 18.70
CA SER A 69 18.58 -17.88 18.02
C SER A 69 18.33 -19.18 18.79
N GLY A 70 19.38 -19.83 19.29
CA GLY A 70 19.25 -21.01 20.16
C GLY A 70 18.50 -20.72 21.46
N GLU A 71 18.78 -19.58 22.11
CA GLU A 71 18.04 -19.15 23.30
C GLU A 71 16.54 -18.94 23.00
N LEU A 72 16.23 -18.26 21.89
CA LEU A 72 14.86 -17.95 21.49
C LEU A 72 14.08 -19.21 21.11
N VAL A 73 14.67 -20.14 20.37
CA VAL A 73 14.05 -21.43 20.05
C VAL A 73 13.75 -22.24 21.31
N ASN A 74 14.69 -22.26 22.27
CA ASN A 74 14.49 -22.98 23.53
C ASN A 74 13.41 -22.36 24.43
N LYS A 75 13.28 -21.03 24.39
CA LYS A 75 12.20 -20.30 25.08
C LYS A 75 10.86 -20.38 24.34
N PHE A 76 10.86 -20.72 23.05
CA PHE A 76 9.65 -20.77 22.25
C PHE A 76 8.72 -21.87 22.76
N PRO A 77 7.42 -21.60 22.93
CA PRO A 77 6.47 -22.61 23.40
C PRO A 77 6.38 -23.77 22.40
N LYS A 78 6.78 -24.99 22.84
CA LYS A 78 6.79 -26.17 21.96
C LYS A 78 5.41 -26.53 21.38
N ASN A 79 4.34 -26.23 22.11
CA ASN A 79 2.96 -26.48 21.71
C ASN A 79 2.20 -25.18 21.44
N TYR A 80 2.81 -24.24 20.71
CA TYR A 80 2.09 -23.04 20.29
C TYR A 80 0.94 -23.38 19.33
N SER A 81 -0.18 -22.66 19.42
CA SER A 81 -1.42 -23.03 18.71
C SER A 81 -1.39 -22.71 17.22
N LEU A 82 -0.55 -21.76 16.79
CA LEU A 82 -0.58 -21.23 15.42
C LEU A 82 0.73 -21.41 14.65
N PHE A 83 1.85 -21.57 15.35
CA PHE A 83 3.18 -21.67 14.76
C PHE A 83 3.84 -22.99 15.15
N GLU A 84 4.62 -23.52 14.22
CA GLU A 84 5.63 -24.54 14.50
C GLU A 84 6.81 -23.92 15.25
N PRO A 85 7.62 -24.73 15.96
CA PRO A 85 8.88 -24.27 16.52
C PRO A 85 9.72 -23.57 15.44
N PRO A 86 10.28 -22.39 15.71
CA PRO A 86 10.98 -21.63 14.69
C PRO A 86 12.29 -22.32 14.27
N LEU A 87 12.62 -22.19 12.99
CA LEU A 87 13.82 -22.77 12.38
C LEU A 87 14.95 -21.73 12.35
N ILE A 88 16.13 -22.14 12.81
CA ILE A 88 17.35 -21.32 12.73
C ILE A 88 17.90 -21.39 11.30
N ASP A 89 18.10 -20.24 10.69
CA ASP A 89 18.63 -20.08 9.33
C ASP A 89 19.64 -18.91 9.29
N GLY A 90 20.88 -19.20 9.67
CA GLY A 90 21.93 -18.19 9.79
C GLY A 90 21.55 -17.07 10.75
N VAL A 91 21.46 -15.84 10.25
CA VAL A 91 21.07 -14.66 11.05
C VAL A 91 19.55 -14.50 11.19
N HIS A 92 18.77 -15.40 10.59
CA HIS A 92 17.32 -15.37 10.60
C HIS A 92 16.74 -16.48 11.48
N LEU A 93 15.61 -16.16 12.10
CA LEU A 93 14.74 -17.11 12.75
C LEU A 93 13.44 -17.19 11.94
N ARG A 94 13.20 -18.34 11.30
CA ARG A 94 12.05 -18.55 10.42
C ARG A 94 10.86 -19.10 11.20
N PHE A 95 9.68 -18.55 10.97
CA PHE A 95 8.44 -18.97 11.59
C PHE A 95 7.50 -19.56 10.54
N PHE A 96 7.00 -20.76 10.85
CA PHE A 96 6.09 -21.50 10.00
C PHE A 96 4.73 -21.62 10.67
N LEU A 97 3.66 -21.31 9.95
CA LEU A 97 2.30 -21.52 10.41
C LEU A 97 1.94 -23.00 10.43
N LYS A 98 1.12 -23.37 11.40
CA LYS A 98 0.49 -24.69 11.48
C LYS A 98 -0.63 -24.80 10.46
N PHE A 99 -0.43 -25.63 9.44
CA PHE A 99 -1.39 -25.83 8.36
C PHE A 99 -2.73 -26.42 8.84
N ASP A 100 -2.77 -27.12 9.97
CA ASP A 100 -4.00 -27.62 10.57
C ASP A 100 -4.75 -26.57 11.38
N ALA A 101 -4.06 -25.54 11.89
CA ALA A 101 -4.62 -24.46 12.69
C ALA A 101 -5.20 -23.34 11.82
N VAL A 102 -4.44 -22.82 10.85
CA VAL A 102 -4.82 -21.62 10.07
C VAL A 102 -6.19 -21.75 9.39
N PRO A 103 -6.50 -22.82 8.63
CA PRO A 103 -7.79 -22.91 7.94
C PRO A 103 -8.99 -22.94 8.89
N ARG A 104 -8.82 -23.50 10.11
CA ARG A 104 -9.89 -23.57 11.11
C ARG A 104 -10.32 -22.20 11.62
N PHE A 105 -9.41 -21.23 11.61
CA PHE A 105 -9.72 -19.84 11.97
C PHE A 105 -10.04 -18.99 10.75
N LEU A 106 -9.24 -19.13 9.69
CA LEU A 106 -9.31 -18.26 8.52
C LEU A 106 -10.57 -18.51 7.67
N LEU A 107 -10.96 -19.77 7.45
CA LEU A 107 -12.13 -20.07 6.61
C LEU A 107 -13.44 -19.57 7.24
N PRO A 108 -13.74 -19.83 8.54
CA PRO A 108 -14.90 -19.21 9.17
C PRO A 108 -14.84 -17.69 9.17
N TYR A 109 -13.67 -17.09 9.40
CA TYR A 109 -13.47 -15.64 9.36
C TYR A 109 -13.81 -15.04 7.98
N ILE A 110 -13.37 -15.69 6.89
CA ILE A 110 -13.70 -15.30 5.51
C ILE A 110 -15.20 -15.50 5.24
N LEU A 111 -15.77 -16.63 5.63
CA LEU A 111 -17.17 -16.97 5.39
C LEU A 111 -18.16 -16.06 6.13
N ASP A 112 -17.77 -15.60 7.33
CA ASP A 112 -18.51 -14.63 8.13
C ASP A 112 -18.54 -13.26 7.44
N ARG A 113 -17.38 -12.78 6.97
CA ARG A 113 -17.24 -11.44 6.37
C ARG A 113 -17.64 -11.35 4.90
N LYS A 114 -17.53 -12.44 4.14
CA LYS A 114 -17.87 -12.52 2.70
C LYS A 114 -17.25 -11.37 1.90
N ASN A 115 -18.08 -10.50 1.33
CA ASN A 115 -17.68 -9.34 0.54
C ASN A 115 -16.99 -8.23 1.35
N THR A 116 -17.01 -8.30 2.67
CA THR A 116 -16.30 -7.39 3.57
C THR A 116 -14.96 -7.96 4.07
N TYR A 117 -14.60 -9.19 3.67
CA TYR A 117 -13.29 -9.74 3.97
C TYR A 117 -12.21 -8.90 3.29
N GLY A 118 -11.18 -8.51 4.05
CA GLY A 118 -10.12 -7.60 3.57
C GLY A 118 -10.48 -6.10 3.65
N ASN A 119 -11.69 -5.74 4.10
CA ASN A 119 -12.00 -4.34 4.40
C ASN A 119 -11.39 -3.96 5.77
N PHE A 120 -10.65 -2.86 5.79
CA PHE A 120 -10.04 -2.33 7.00
C PHE A 120 -10.92 -1.22 7.55
N LEU A 121 -11.93 -1.58 8.35
CA LEU A 121 -12.75 -0.57 9.03
C LEU A 121 -11.94 -0.04 10.23
N ILE A 122 -11.29 1.10 10.04
CA ILE A 122 -10.67 1.86 11.14
C ILE A 122 -11.79 2.23 12.11
N LYS A 123 -11.88 1.56 13.25
CA LYS A 123 -12.89 1.83 14.28
C LYS A 123 -12.78 3.22 14.91
N GLN A 124 -11.72 3.96 14.62
CA GLN A 124 -11.58 5.36 15.00
C GLN A 124 -12.06 6.25 13.86
N HIS A 125 -13.23 6.84 14.10
CA HIS A 125 -13.92 7.82 13.27
C HIS A 125 -13.08 9.08 13.00
N VAL A 126 -12.11 8.99 12.10
CA VAL A 126 -11.65 10.15 11.34
C VAL A 126 -12.00 9.84 9.90
N PHE A 127 -13.16 10.33 9.45
CA PHE A 127 -13.53 10.33 8.04
C PHE A 127 -12.53 11.23 7.31
N GLN A 128 -11.38 10.66 6.96
CA GLN A 128 -10.38 11.37 6.19
C GLN A 128 -10.91 11.51 4.78
N LYS A 129 -10.82 12.74 4.25
CA LYS A 129 -11.25 13.05 2.89
C LYS A 129 -10.08 12.81 1.95
N LEU A 130 -10.33 12.04 0.89
CA LEU A 130 -9.39 11.82 -0.18
C LEU A 130 -9.97 12.38 -1.47
N VAL A 131 -9.21 13.22 -2.16
CA VAL A 131 -9.50 13.61 -3.53
C VAL A 131 -8.61 12.80 -4.46
N VAL A 132 -9.21 12.01 -5.36
CA VAL A 132 -8.49 11.27 -6.40
C VAL A 132 -8.81 11.93 -7.73
N GLU A 133 -7.83 12.63 -8.28
CA GLU A 133 -7.87 13.15 -9.64
C GLU A 133 -7.25 12.11 -10.59
N PHE A 134 -7.96 11.77 -11.66
CA PHE A 134 -7.48 10.79 -12.63
C PHE A 134 -8.15 10.97 -13.99
N SER A 135 -7.64 10.20 -14.96
CA SER A 135 -7.98 10.31 -16.38
C SER A 135 -7.39 11.59 -16.98
N SER A 136 -7.85 12.77 -16.54
CA SER A 136 -7.57 14.08 -17.14
C SER A 136 -7.28 13.97 -18.64
N PRO A 137 -8.16 13.28 -19.40
CA PRO A 137 -7.86 12.94 -20.76
C PRO A 137 -7.94 14.23 -21.55
N ASN A 138 -6.95 14.44 -22.41
CA ASN A 138 -7.01 15.54 -23.35
C ASN A 138 -8.24 15.30 -24.26
N ILE A 139 -9.20 16.22 -24.26
CA ILE A 139 -10.56 16.01 -24.82
C ILE A 139 -10.56 15.72 -26.33
N THR A 140 -9.41 15.81 -26.97
CA THR A 140 -9.24 15.87 -28.43
C THR A 140 -8.33 14.81 -29.01
N SER A 141 -7.79 13.91 -28.18
CA SER A 141 -7.29 12.63 -28.68
C SER A 141 -8.39 11.57 -28.58
N GLU A 142 -8.54 10.74 -29.62
CA GLU A 142 -9.34 9.50 -29.50
C GLU A 142 -8.93 8.78 -28.21
N PHE A 143 -9.88 8.17 -27.50
CA PHE A 143 -9.58 7.47 -26.25
C PHE A 143 -8.57 6.33 -26.51
N GLN A 144 -7.28 6.63 -26.35
CA GLN A 144 -6.19 5.68 -26.51
C GLN A 144 -6.00 4.88 -25.22
N GLY A 145 -5.33 3.72 -25.31
CA GLY A 145 -5.11 2.82 -24.16
C GLY A 145 -4.40 3.45 -22.97
N GLU A 146 -3.68 4.56 -23.16
CA GLU A 146 -3.01 5.29 -22.08
C GLU A 146 -4.01 6.01 -21.15
N ASN A 147 -5.10 6.56 -21.71
CA ASN A 147 -6.20 7.15 -20.94
C ASN A 147 -6.94 6.08 -20.12
N LEU A 148 -7.02 4.85 -20.65
CA LEU A 148 -7.60 3.70 -19.93
C LEU A 148 -6.76 3.32 -18.70
N ARG A 149 -5.43 3.29 -18.83
CA ARG A 149 -4.53 2.98 -17.71
C ARG A 149 -4.72 3.95 -16.54
N ASN A 150 -4.70 5.25 -16.81
CA ASN A 150 -4.88 6.26 -15.77
C ASN A 150 -6.26 6.16 -15.11
N THR A 151 -7.30 5.93 -15.92
CA THR A 151 -8.68 5.77 -15.44
C THR A 151 -8.85 4.54 -14.55
N VAL A 152 -8.26 3.40 -14.93
CA VAL A 152 -8.32 2.16 -14.14
C VAL A 152 -7.56 2.31 -12.82
N ILE A 153 -6.37 2.91 -12.84
CA ILE A 153 -5.57 3.13 -11.62
C ILE A 153 -6.30 4.08 -10.66
N GLY A 154 -6.79 5.23 -11.14
CA GLY A 154 -7.53 6.17 -10.29
C GLY A 154 -8.80 5.57 -9.70
N THR A 155 -9.53 4.79 -10.49
CA THR A 155 -10.71 4.05 -10.02
C THR A 155 -10.33 3.04 -8.94
N PHE A 156 -9.26 2.28 -9.14
CA PHE A 156 -8.76 1.28 -8.18
C PHE A 156 -8.34 1.94 -6.86
N ILE A 157 -7.54 3.01 -6.90
CA ILE A 157 -7.13 3.76 -5.72
C ILE A 157 -8.35 4.26 -4.95
N GLY A 158 -9.31 4.89 -5.64
CA GLY A 158 -10.52 5.37 -4.98
C GLY A 158 -11.29 4.24 -4.27
N ARG A 159 -11.44 3.07 -4.91
CA ARG A 159 -12.11 1.91 -4.31
C ARG A 159 -11.37 1.33 -3.10
N LEU A 160 -10.03 1.33 -3.15
CA LEU A 160 -9.19 0.88 -2.05
C LEU A 160 -9.37 1.77 -0.82
N TYR A 161 -9.38 3.08 -0.99
CA TYR A 161 -9.56 4.00 0.14
C TYR A 161 -11.00 4.00 0.68
N GLU A 162 -12.01 3.81 -0.19
CA GLU A 162 -13.39 3.57 0.26
C GLU A 162 -13.50 2.30 1.12
N SER A 163 -12.82 1.21 0.75
CA SER A 163 -12.84 -0.03 1.55
C SER A 163 -12.12 0.10 2.90
N MET A 164 -11.25 1.12 3.04
CA MET A 164 -10.62 1.54 4.29
C MET A 164 -11.46 2.56 5.08
N GLY A 165 -12.64 2.94 4.60
CA GLY A 165 -13.58 3.85 5.28
C GLY A 165 -13.38 5.35 5.01
N TRP A 166 -12.63 5.73 3.97
CA TRP A 166 -12.40 7.14 3.63
C TRP A 166 -13.57 7.75 2.84
N ASP A 167 -13.73 9.08 2.96
CA ASP A 167 -14.64 9.86 2.12
C ASP A 167 -13.92 10.26 0.84
N VAL A 168 -14.17 9.52 -0.25
CA VAL A 168 -13.43 9.66 -1.51
C VAL A 168 -14.21 10.48 -2.53
N THR A 169 -13.68 11.64 -2.88
CA THR A 169 -14.14 12.46 -4.02
C THR A 169 -13.27 12.16 -5.25
N ARG A 170 -13.90 11.76 -6.35
CA ARG A 170 -13.22 11.49 -7.62
C ARG A 170 -13.42 12.66 -8.58
N ILE A 171 -12.32 13.15 -9.13
CA ILE A 171 -12.34 14.30 -10.05
C ILE A 171 -11.70 13.87 -11.37
N ASN A 172 -12.34 14.27 -12.47
CA ASN A 172 -11.72 14.25 -13.79
C ASN A 172 -11.54 15.70 -14.22
N TYR A 173 -10.32 16.22 -14.11
CA TYR A 173 -10.07 17.63 -14.41
C TYR A 173 -9.91 17.81 -15.91
N LEU A 174 -10.95 18.36 -16.53
CA LEU A 174 -10.90 18.80 -17.92
C LEU A 174 -10.22 20.17 -17.97
N GLY A 175 -8.92 20.18 -18.25
CA GLY A 175 -8.14 21.41 -18.38
C GLY A 175 -8.78 22.39 -19.37
N GLY A 176 -8.84 23.68 -19.00
CA GLY A 176 -9.26 24.74 -19.93
C GLY A 176 -10.61 25.39 -19.74
N TRP A 177 -11.51 24.70 -19.03
CA TRP A 177 -12.87 25.16 -18.83
C TRP A 177 -12.94 26.54 -18.18
N VAL A 178 -12.09 26.83 -17.20
CA VAL A 178 -12.11 28.12 -16.48
C VAL A 178 -11.78 29.31 -17.39
N LYS A 179 -10.96 29.11 -18.43
CA LYS A 179 -10.49 30.20 -19.30
C LYS A 179 -11.36 30.39 -20.55
N TYR A 180 -11.90 29.31 -21.10
CA TYR A 180 -12.64 29.35 -22.37
C TYR A 180 -14.00 28.65 -22.34
N GLY A 181 -14.33 27.98 -21.23
CA GLY A 181 -15.61 27.33 -21.03
C GLY A 181 -16.75 28.34 -20.96
N SER A 182 -17.93 27.90 -21.40
CA SER A 182 -19.15 28.70 -21.43
C SER A 182 -20.31 27.75 -21.33
N GLU A 183 -21.13 27.92 -20.29
CA GLU A 183 -22.25 27.03 -20.00
C GLU A 183 -23.25 27.01 -21.16
N GLY A 184 -23.60 28.17 -21.71
CA GLY A 184 -24.55 28.26 -22.84
C GLY A 184 -24.02 27.66 -24.15
N ALA A 185 -22.71 27.70 -24.38
CA ALA A 185 -22.11 27.07 -25.57
C ALA A 185 -21.99 25.54 -25.39
N TYR A 186 -21.75 25.09 -24.16
CA TYR A 186 -21.73 23.68 -23.80
C TYR A 186 -23.11 23.04 -23.85
N GLU A 187 -24.16 23.71 -23.37
CA GLU A 187 -25.53 23.21 -23.47
C GLU A 187 -25.99 23.05 -24.93
N ALA A 188 -25.51 23.91 -25.83
CA ALA A 188 -25.85 23.88 -27.26
C ALA A 188 -25.09 22.80 -28.04
N ASP A 189 -23.78 22.66 -27.81
CA ASP A 189 -22.93 21.62 -28.42
C ASP A 189 -21.81 21.19 -27.44
N PRO A 190 -22.09 20.19 -26.58
CA PRO A 190 -21.16 19.80 -25.52
C PRO A 190 -19.80 19.35 -26.05
N VAL A 191 -19.79 18.58 -27.15
CA VAL A 191 -18.56 18.01 -27.70
C VAL A 191 -17.80 19.05 -28.50
N GLY A 192 -18.49 19.81 -29.35
CA GLY A 192 -17.86 20.84 -30.18
C GLY A 192 -17.29 22.00 -29.35
N HIS A 193 -17.98 22.42 -28.30
CA HIS A 193 -17.48 23.48 -27.42
C HIS A 193 -16.22 23.06 -26.66
N LEU A 194 -16.20 21.83 -26.13
CA LEU A 194 -15.00 21.31 -25.46
C LEU A 194 -13.79 21.19 -26.41
N LEU A 195 -14.00 20.79 -27.67
CA LEU A 195 -12.97 20.76 -28.73
C LEU A 195 -12.44 22.17 -29.03
N GLN A 196 -13.31 23.19 -29.06
CA GLN A 196 -12.91 24.58 -29.27
C GLN A 196 -12.06 25.12 -28.11
N VAL A 197 -12.50 24.88 -26.87
CA VAL A 197 -11.77 25.25 -25.65
C VAL A 197 -10.36 24.67 -25.69
N TYR A 198 -10.24 23.40 -26.09
CA TYR A 198 -8.94 22.74 -26.23
C TYR A 198 -8.03 23.41 -27.27
N HIS A 199 -8.49 23.62 -28.51
CA HIS A 199 -7.62 24.17 -29.56
C HIS A 199 -7.00 25.51 -29.14
N ARG A 200 -7.78 26.34 -28.45
CA ARG A 200 -7.30 27.63 -27.91
C ARG A 200 -6.19 27.45 -26.88
N ILE A 201 -6.32 26.45 -26.00
CA ILE A 201 -5.31 26.16 -24.98
C ILE A 201 -4.06 25.59 -25.63
N GLU A 202 -4.22 24.64 -26.55
CA GLU A 202 -3.09 24.05 -27.25
C GLU A 202 -2.30 25.11 -28.03
N GLU A 203 -2.99 26.04 -28.70
CA GLU A 203 -2.37 27.19 -29.37
C GLU A 203 -1.57 28.07 -28.41
N GLU A 204 -2.09 28.32 -27.21
CA GLU A 204 -1.38 29.09 -26.19
C GLU A 204 -0.22 28.34 -25.53
N PHE A 205 -0.31 27.01 -25.41
CA PHE A 205 0.72 26.18 -24.82
C PHE A 205 1.84 25.81 -25.80
N LYS A 206 1.61 25.89 -27.12
CA LYS A 206 2.65 25.68 -28.17
C LYS A 206 3.95 26.46 -27.92
N PRO A 207 3.95 27.79 -27.64
CA PRO A 207 5.18 28.53 -27.37
C PRO A 207 5.90 28.07 -26.09
N GLU A 208 5.17 27.69 -25.05
CA GLU A 208 5.74 27.22 -23.78
C GLU A 208 6.32 25.80 -23.90
N GLN A 209 5.66 24.91 -24.65
CA GLN A 209 6.20 23.59 -24.97
C GLN A 209 7.46 23.66 -25.86
N ALA A 210 7.50 24.59 -26.81
CA ALA A 210 8.69 24.83 -27.62
C ALA A 210 9.88 25.34 -26.78
N ALA A 211 9.60 26.13 -25.73
CA ALA A 211 10.61 26.60 -24.78
C ALA A 211 11.10 25.51 -23.80
N ASN A 212 10.24 24.54 -23.45
CA ASN A 212 10.59 23.42 -22.55
C ASN A 212 11.20 22.19 -23.24
N LYS A 213 11.09 22.06 -24.56
CA LYS A 213 11.77 21.01 -25.35
C LYS A 213 13.27 20.86 -25.07
N PRO A 214 14.09 21.93 -25.02
CA PRO A 214 15.51 21.79 -24.73
C PRO A 214 15.81 21.21 -23.32
N ALA A 215 14.96 21.45 -22.32
CA ALA A 215 15.16 20.91 -20.96
C ALA A 215 14.88 19.40 -20.87
N HIS A 216 13.90 18.89 -21.62
CA HIS A 216 13.62 17.45 -21.68
C HIS A 216 14.70 16.67 -22.44
N ASP A 217 15.27 17.26 -23.49
CA ASP A 217 16.34 16.63 -24.28
C ASP A 217 17.69 16.60 -23.53
N GLU A 218 17.95 17.54 -22.62
CA GLU A 218 19.13 17.52 -21.74
C GLU A 218 19.00 16.43 -20.66
N VAL A 219 17.83 16.30 -20.01
CA VAL A 219 17.57 15.24 -19.01
C VAL A 219 17.61 13.84 -19.65
N ALA A 220 17.13 13.69 -20.89
CA ALA A 220 17.22 12.43 -21.63
C ALA A 220 18.66 12.05 -22.04
N LYS A 221 19.56 13.03 -22.21
CA LYS A 221 20.98 12.78 -22.51
C LYS A 221 21.82 12.47 -21.27
N GLU A 222 21.47 13.04 -20.11
CA GLU A 222 22.15 12.73 -18.84
C GLU A 222 21.79 11.34 -18.28
N GLY A 223 20.65 10.76 -18.68
CA GLY A 223 20.21 9.43 -18.26
C GLY A 223 20.82 8.23 -19.00
N VAL A 224 21.69 8.44 -20.00
CA VAL A 224 22.41 7.34 -20.67
C VAL A 224 23.73 7.09 -19.94
N ASP A 225 23.66 6.18 -18.97
CA ASP A 225 24.79 5.65 -18.20
C ASP A 225 25.92 5.18 -19.14
N LYS A 226 27.07 5.85 -19.05
CA LYS A 226 28.33 5.39 -19.64
C LYS A 226 28.89 4.26 -18.78
N GLY A 227 28.29 3.08 -18.91
CA GLY A 227 28.86 1.82 -18.45
C GLY A 227 30.13 1.46 -19.23
N GLY A 228 31.24 2.07 -18.86
CA GLY A 228 32.59 1.71 -19.28
C GLY A 228 33.48 1.57 -18.06
N GLY A 229 33.48 0.38 -17.46
CA GLY A 229 34.41 0.04 -16.37
C GLY A 229 35.85 -0.07 -16.88
N PRO A 230 36.87 0.39 -16.14
CA PRO A 230 38.26 0.19 -16.52
C PRO A 230 38.68 -1.27 -16.28
N SER A 231 39.39 -1.79 -17.28
CA SER A 231 40.10 -3.07 -17.37
C SER A 231 41.10 -3.32 -16.25
#